data_AF-A0A949QAN1-F1
#
_entry.id   AF-A0A949QAN1-F1
#
_cell.length_a   1.000
_cell.length_b   1.000
_cell.length_c   1.000
_cell.angle_alpha   90.00
_cell.angle_beta   90.00
_cell.angle_gamma   90.00
#
_symmetry.space_group_name_H-M   'P 1'
#
loop_
_entity.id
_entity.type
_entity.pdbx_description
1 polymer ?
#
loop_
_entity_poly.entity_id
_entity_poly.type
_entity_poly.pdbx_seq_one_letter_code
_entity_poly.pdbx_strand_id
1 'polypeptide(L)'
;IVFDDRAFCLGPANAMFTKATLLRCLPTLVPEFNQYDRILYSDVDICVVDDISDIFSTQLDGLYLAGCRIPAFLAEQTSHFPPELRDRYVAGGIWLMNLRQLRQDGMGDKILALMRNPPFRLIWNDQDVMNLACAGEVGFLSYRY
;
A
#
# COMPACT_ATOMS: atom_id res chain seq x y z
N ILE A 1 -9.12 15.06 7.45
CA ILE A 1 -7.74 14.71 7.91
C ILE A 1 -6.80 15.82 7.46
N VAL A 2 -6.06 16.44 8.37
CA VAL A 2 -5.05 17.46 8.02
C VAL A 2 -3.69 16.75 7.99
N PHE A 3 -3.02 16.76 6.84
CA PHE A 3 -1.65 16.25 6.67
C PHE A 3 -0.68 17.43 6.64
N ASP A 4 0.45 17.35 7.37
CA ASP A 4 1.56 18.30 7.23
C ASP A 4 2.34 17.97 5.97
N ASP A 5 2.33 18.89 5.01
CA ASP A 5 3.00 18.74 3.71
C ASP A 5 4.51 18.51 3.85
N ARG A 6 5.14 18.97 4.92
CA ARG A 6 6.59 18.82 5.11
C ARG A 6 7.05 17.39 5.41
N ALA A 7 6.14 16.53 5.88
CA ALA A 7 6.47 15.15 6.25
C ALA A 7 6.31 14.14 5.08
N PHE A 8 5.52 14.46 4.05
CA PHE A 8 5.18 13.53 2.96
C PHE A 8 5.58 14.00 1.56
N CYS A 9 5.95 15.27 1.36
CA CYS A 9 6.06 15.83 0.02
C CYS A 9 7.47 15.77 -0.59
N LEU A 10 8.43 15.05 -0.02
CA LEU A 10 9.81 14.99 -0.54
C LEU A 10 10.31 13.56 -0.75
N GLY A 11 9.96 13.00 -1.91
CA GLY A 11 10.58 11.78 -2.44
C GLY A 11 12.02 12.02 -2.94
N PRO A 12 12.63 11.02 -3.60
CA PRO A 12 13.91 11.17 -4.27
C PRO A 12 13.89 12.35 -5.26
N ALA A 13 15.00 13.06 -5.39
CA ALA A 13 15.18 14.15 -6.37
C ALA A 13 14.12 15.28 -6.32
N ASN A 14 13.60 15.60 -5.12
CA ASN A 14 12.53 16.59 -4.92
C ASN A 14 11.19 16.23 -5.58
N ALA A 15 10.95 14.95 -5.89
CA ALA A 15 9.65 14.50 -6.34
C ALA A 15 8.58 14.77 -5.26
N MET A 16 7.47 15.39 -5.67
CA MET A 16 6.40 15.81 -4.78
C MET A 16 5.24 14.83 -4.83
N PHE A 17 4.99 14.14 -3.72
CA PHE A 17 3.78 13.35 -3.54
C PHE A 17 2.63 14.24 -3.06
N THR A 18 1.44 14.00 -3.61
CA THR A 18 0.25 14.78 -3.23
C THR A 18 -0.49 14.09 -2.09
N LYS A 19 -1.31 14.85 -1.34
CA LYS A 19 -2.25 14.28 -0.37
C LYS A 19 -3.19 13.26 -1.02
N ALA A 20 -3.53 13.47 -2.30
CA ALA A 20 -4.39 12.56 -3.04
C ALA A 20 -3.75 11.16 -3.18
N THR A 21 -2.43 11.07 -3.31
CA THR A 21 -1.72 9.80 -3.33
C THR A 21 -1.98 9.00 -2.05
N LEU A 22 -1.97 9.63 -0.87
CA LEU A 22 -2.15 8.95 0.42
C LEU A 22 -3.58 8.48 0.68
N LEU A 23 -4.58 9.02 -0.01
CA LEU A 23 -5.98 8.60 0.17
C LEU A 23 -6.18 7.13 -0.19
N ARG A 24 -5.39 6.58 -1.12
CA ARG A 24 -5.42 5.17 -1.52
C ARG A 24 -5.15 4.22 -0.34
N CYS A 25 -4.42 4.67 0.68
CA CYS A 25 -4.08 3.89 1.88
C CYS A 25 -5.18 3.87 2.94
N LEU A 26 -6.24 4.68 2.79
CA LEU A 26 -7.27 4.89 3.81
C LEU A 26 -8.68 4.44 3.39
N PRO A 27 -8.87 3.37 2.60
CA PRO A 27 -10.20 2.99 2.13
C PRO A 27 -11.15 2.61 3.27
N THR A 28 -10.63 2.13 4.40
CA THR A 28 -11.45 1.78 5.58
C THR A 28 -12.03 2.99 6.30
N LEU A 29 -11.57 4.20 6.00
CA LEU A 29 -12.08 5.45 6.60
C LEU A 29 -13.06 6.18 5.68
N VAL A 30 -13.36 5.62 4.50
CA VAL A 30 -14.30 6.18 3.52
C VAL A 30 -15.67 5.50 3.74
N PRO A 31 -16.69 6.22 4.24
CA PRO A 31 -17.99 5.62 4.57
C PRO A 31 -18.64 4.87 3.41
N GLU A 32 -18.45 5.36 2.18
CA GLU A 32 -18.94 4.78 0.94
C GLU A 32 -18.33 3.42 0.62
N PHE A 33 -17.28 2.99 1.32
CA PHE A 33 -16.67 1.67 1.17
C PHE A 33 -16.99 0.71 2.32
N ASN A 34 -17.83 1.10 3.28
CA ASN A 34 -18.16 0.28 4.45
C ASN A 34 -18.85 -1.03 4.09
N GLN A 35 -19.63 -1.06 3.00
CA GLN A 35 -20.31 -2.26 2.52
C GLN A 35 -19.41 -3.24 1.77
N TYR A 36 -18.17 -2.86 1.43
CA TYR A 36 -17.25 -3.71 0.69
C TYR A 36 -16.25 -4.37 1.64
N ASP A 37 -16.08 -5.68 1.51
CA ASP A 37 -15.08 -6.45 2.26
C ASP A 37 -13.71 -6.44 1.61
N ARG A 38 -13.64 -6.03 0.34
CA ARG A 38 -12.41 -6.00 -0.44
C ARG A 38 -12.48 -4.94 -1.53
N ILE A 39 -11.33 -4.47 -1.96
CA ILE A 39 -11.20 -3.50 -3.05
C ILE A 39 -9.93 -3.81 -3.85
N LEU A 40 -10.01 -3.65 -5.18
CA LEU A 40 -8.85 -3.64 -6.06
C LEU A 40 -8.57 -2.19 -6.44
N TYR A 41 -7.38 -1.74 -6.10
CA TYR A 41 -6.83 -0.43 -6.45
C TYR A 41 -5.81 -0.59 -7.57
N SER A 42 -5.75 0.42 -8.45
CA SER A 42 -4.79 0.53 -9.54
C SER A 42 -4.39 1.99 -9.70
N ASP A 43 -3.11 2.24 -9.99
CA ASP A 43 -2.68 3.53 -10.51
C ASP A 43 -3.34 3.81 -11.87
N VAL A 44 -3.48 5.10 -12.19
CA VAL A 44 -4.18 5.58 -13.39
C VAL A 44 -3.39 5.35 -14.68
N ASP A 45 -2.10 5.02 -14.57
CA ASP A 45 -1.20 4.71 -15.68
C ASP A 45 -1.07 3.20 -15.94
N ILE A 46 -1.87 2.37 -15.27
CA ILE A 46 -1.98 0.94 -15.55
C ILE A 46 -2.95 0.70 -16.71
N CYS A 47 -2.50 -0.08 -17.70
CA CYS A 47 -3.33 -0.56 -18.80
C CYS A 47 -3.74 -2.01 -18.54
N VAL A 48 -5.04 -2.24 -18.37
CA VAL A 48 -5.62 -3.58 -18.20
C VAL A 48 -5.84 -4.20 -19.58
N VAL A 49 -5.15 -5.31 -19.86
CA VAL A 49 -5.18 -5.99 -21.16
C VAL A 49 -5.79 -7.40 -21.11
N ASP A 50 -6.18 -7.87 -19.92
CA ASP A 50 -6.75 -9.19 -19.67
C ASP A 50 -7.76 -9.14 -18.50
N ASP A 51 -8.45 -10.24 -18.23
CA ASP A 51 -9.41 -10.37 -17.14
C ASP A 51 -8.73 -10.22 -15.76
N ILE A 52 -9.25 -9.29 -14.96
CA ILE A 52 -8.78 -9.00 -13.60
C ILE A 52 -9.50 -9.82 -12.53
N SER A 53 -10.48 -10.65 -12.91
CA SER A 53 -11.26 -11.48 -11.98
C SER A 53 -10.37 -12.45 -11.20
N ASP A 54 -9.28 -12.93 -11.79
CA ASP A 54 -8.30 -13.78 -11.11
C ASP A 54 -7.56 -13.02 -10.01
N ILE A 55 -7.15 -11.77 -10.28
CA ILE A 55 -6.54 -10.89 -9.26
C ILE A 55 -7.55 -10.68 -8.16
N PHE A 56 -8.77 -10.27 -8.52
CA PHE A 56 -9.82 -10.01 -7.53
C PHE A 56 -10.20 -11.25 -6.74
N SER A 57 -10.07 -12.46 -7.28
CA SER A 57 -10.37 -13.73 -6.59
C SER A 57 -9.23 -14.23 -5.70
N THR A 58 -8.08 -13.55 -5.66
CA THR A 58 -6.94 -13.94 -4.83
C THR A 58 -7.34 -14.04 -3.35
N GLN A 59 -6.93 -15.12 -2.69
CA GLN A 59 -7.21 -15.36 -1.27
C GLN A 59 -6.36 -14.44 -0.39
N LEU A 60 -6.98 -13.86 0.64
CA LEU A 60 -6.36 -12.90 1.57
C LEU A 60 -6.48 -13.34 3.02
N ASP A 61 -6.67 -14.65 3.28
CA ASP A 61 -6.80 -15.17 4.65
C ASP A 61 -5.55 -14.84 5.47
N GLY A 62 -5.73 -14.08 6.55
CA GLY A 62 -4.62 -13.59 7.39
C GLY A 62 -3.72 -12.53 6.73
N LEU A 63 -4.16 -11.92 5.63
CA LEU A 63 -3.41 -10.87 4.91
C LEU A 63 -4.24 -9.60 4.81
N TYR A 64 -3.61 -8.44 4.94
CA TYR A 64 -4.27 -7.14 4.75
C TYR A 64 -4.32 -6.71 3.28
N LEU A 65 -3.33 -7.13 2.51
CA LEU A 65 -3.02 -6.59 1.19
C LEU A 65 -2.33 -7.65 0.35
N ALA A 66 -2.60 -7.68 -0.96
CA ALA A 66 -1.76 -8.33 -1.94
C ALA A 66 -1.36 -7.35 -3.04
N GLY A 67 -0.12 -7.44 -3.52
CA GLY A 67 0.40 -6.59 -4.59
C GLY A 67 1.61 -7.22 -5.28
N CYS A 68 2.19 -6.51 -6.24
CA CYS A 68 3.38 -7.00 -6.94
C CYS A 68 4.64 -6.80 -6.08
N ARG A 69 5.48 -7.83 -5.98
CA ARG A 69 6.78 -7.73 -5.29
C ARG A 69 7.76 -6.89 -6.10
N ILE A 70 8.62 -6.10 -5.44
CA ILE A 70 9.73 -5.43 -6.12
C ILE A 70 10.67 -6.50 -6.73
N PRO A 71 10.95 -6.46 -8.05
CA PRO A 71 11.87 -7.40 -8.66
C PRO A 71 13.27 -7.35 -8.05
N ALA A 72 13.96 -8.49 -7.98
CA ALA A 72 15.27 -8.57 -7.33
C ALA A 72 16.32 -7.60 -7.91
N PHE A 73 16.26 -7.33 -9.22
CA PHE A 73 17.16 -6.36 -9.87
C PHE A 73 16.87 -4.90 -9.48
N LEU A 74 15.77 -4.62 -8.77
CA LEU A 74 15.39 -3.32 -8.21
C LEU A 74 15.42 -3.32 -6.67
N ALA A 75 16.03 -4.32 -6.02
CA ALA A 75 16.03 -4.44 -4.56
C ALA A 75 16.55 -3.18 -3.83
N GLU A 76 17.50 -2.45 -4.43
CA GLU A 76 18.03 -1.18 -3.93
C GLU A 76 16.95 -0.11 -3.72
N GLN A 77 15.81 -0.17 -4.42
CA GLN A 77 14.69 0.75 -4.23
C GLN A 77 14.05 0.64 -2.84
N THR A 78 14.29 -0.45 -2.11
CA THR A 78 13.76 -0.70 -0.76
C THR A 78 14.85 -0.68 0.32
N SER A 79 16.06 -0.22 -0.02
CA SER A 79 17.22 -0.21 0.88
C SER A 79 17.05 0.66 2.13
N HIS A 80 16.15 1.64 2.10
CA HIS A 80 15.77 2.48 3.24
C HIS A 80 14.81 1.80 4.22
N PHE A 81 14.16 0.71 3.81
CA PHE A 81 13.12 0.03 4.58
C PHE A 81 13.73 -0.99 5.56
N PRO A 82 13.06 -1.36 6.68
CA PRO A 82 13.56 -2.38 7.60
C PRO A 82 13.89 -3.72 6.90
N PRO A 83 15.13 -4.24 7.03
CA PRO A 83 15.59 -5.44 6.31
C PRO A 83 14.65 -6.65 6.43
N GLU A 84 14.09 -6.87 7.62
CA GLU A 84 13.18 -7.96 7.94
C GLU A 84 11.83 -7.89 7.22
N LEU A 85 11.45 -6.73 6.68
CA LEU A 85 10.22 -6.52 5.93
C LEU A 85 10.44 -6.43 4.41
N ARG A 86 11.68 -6.22 3.94
CA ARG A 86 11.98 -6.00 2.50
C ARG A 86 11.55 -7.16 1.62
N ASP A 87 11.74 -8.39 2.09
CA ASP A 87 11.36 -9.57 1.33
C ASP A 87 9.86 -9.66 1.09
N ARG A 88 9.08 -9.01 1.96
CA ARG A 88 7.62 -8.92 1.91
C ARG A 88 7.12 -7.60 1.34
N TYR A 89 7.99 -6.78 0.76
CA TYR A 89 7.60 -5.46 0.27
C TYR A 89 6.80 -5.55 -1.03
N VAL A 90 5.62 -4.92 -1.04
CA VAL A 90 4.76 -4.78 -2.24
C VAL A 90 4.83 -3.37 -2.82
N ALA A 91 4.92 -3.27 -4.15
CA ALA A 91 4.92 -2.01 -4.90
C ALA A 91 3.54 -1.34 -4.91
N GLY A 92 3.48 -0.03 -5.15
CA GLY A 92 2.28 0.81 -5.05
C GLY A 92 1.32 0.81 -6.26
N GLY A 93 1.67 0.14 -7.36
CA GLY A 93 0.92 0.22 -8.61
C GLY A 93 -0.47 -0.41 -8.56
N ILE A 94 -0.57 -1.65 -8.05
CA ILE A 94 -1.83 -2.41 -8.00
C ILE A 94 -1.93 -3.15 -6.67
N TRP A 95 -3.08 -3.00 -6.00
CA TRP A 95 -3.32 -3.53 -4.67
C TRP A 95 -4.70 -4.17 -4.55
N LEU A 96 -4.74 -5.41 -4.08
CA LEU A 96 -5.96 -6.04 -3.60
C LEU A 96 -5.98 -5.95 -2.07
N MET A 97 -6.91 -5.18 -1.51
CA MET A 97 -6.98 -4.91 -0.07
C MET A 97 -8.12 -5.69 0.59
N ASN A 98 -7.84 -6.30 1.74
CA ASN A 98 -8.81 -6.97 2.61
C ASN A 98 -9.43 -5.95 3.57
N LEU A 99 -10.46 -5.24 3.10
CA LEU A 99 -11.11 -4.19 3.89
C LEU A 99 -11.77 -4.74 5.16
N ARG A 100 -12.25 -5.99 5.12
CA ARG A 100 -12.81 -6.65 6.30
C ARG A 100 -11.76 -6.76 7.42
N GLN A 101 -10.61 -7.37 7.11
CA GLN A 101 -9.53 -7.54 8.08
C GLN A 101 -8.96 -6.20 8.54
N LEU A 102 -8.71 -5.27 7.59
CA LEU A 102 -8.22 -3.93 7.90
C LEU A 102 -9.15 -3.18 8.87
N ARG A 103 -10.48 -3.32 8.73
CA ARG A 103 -11.45 -2.74 9.68
C ARG A 103 -11.44 -3.45 11.02
N GLN A 104 -11.44 -4.78 11.02
CA GLN A 104 -11.43 -5.59 12.25
C GLN A 104 -10.25 -5.24 13.16
N ASP A 105 -9.09 -4.99 12.57
CA ASP A 105 -7.85 -4.72 13.32
C ASP A 105 -7.56 -3.22 13.49
N GLY A 106 -8.49 -2.34 13.12
CA GLY A 106 -8.33 -0.89 13.29
C GLY A 106 -7.18 -0.29 12.46
N MET A 107 -6.87 -0.90 11.31
CA MET A 107 -5.67 -0.57 10.53
C MET A 107 -5.72 0.83 9.93
N GLY A 108 -6.90 1.39 9.68
CA GLY A 108 -7.04 2.78 9.21
C GLY A 108 -6.41 3.79 10.16
N ASP A 109 -6.60 3.61 11.47
CA ASP A 109 -6.01 4.49 12.49
C ASP A 109 -4.50 4.25 12.64
N LYS A 110 -4.06 2.99 12.54
CA LYS A 110 -2.62 2.63 12.53
C LYS A 110 -1.89 3.28 11.35
N ILE A 111 -2.48 3.20 10.15
CA ILE A 111 -1.95 3.82 8.93
C ILE A 111 -1.87 5.33 9.10
N LEU A 112 -2.92 5.98 9.62
CA LEU A 112 -2.91 7.41 9.91
C LEU A 112 -1.83 7.81 10.93
N ALA A 113 -1.61 6.99 11.96
CA ALA A 113 -0.58 7.25 12.96
C ALA A 113 0.83 7.17 12.36
N LEU A 114 1.09 6.14 11.55
CA LEU A 114 2.36 5.97 10.83
C LEU A 114 2.63 7.07 9.82
N MET A 115 1.58 7.51 9.14
CA MET A 115 1.64 8.68 8.29
C MET A 115 2.09 9.89 9.12
N ARG A 116 1.42 10.22 10.22
CA ARG A 116 1.71 11.43 11.01
C ARG A 116 3.11 11.43 11.63
N ASN A 117 3.53 10.28 12.14
CA ASN A 117 4.79 10.13 12.88
C ASN A 117 5.52 8.88 12.38
N PRO A 118 6.15 8.94 11.19
CA PRO A 118 6.82 7.78 10.65
C PRO A 118 8.11 7.51 11.46
N PRO A 119 8.46 6.24 11.71
CA PRO A 119 9.64 5.89 12.51
C PRO A 119 10.98 6.21 11.81
N PHE A 120 10.94 6.44 10.50
CA PHE A 120 12.06 6.85 9.67
C PHE A 120 11.53 7.64 8.45
N ARG A 121 12.43 8.22 7.66
CA ARG A 121 12.04 8.92 6.44
C ARG A 121 11.46 7.93 5.42
N LEU A 122 10.19 8.12 5.07
CA LEU A 122 9.53 7.41 3.99
C LEU A 122 10.04 7.96 2.64
N ILE A 123 10.48 7.08 1.75
CA ILE A 123 10.92 7.45 0.39
C ILE A 123 9.75 7.30 -0.59
N TRP A 124 8.96 6.25 -0.42
CA TRP A 124 7.79 5.93 -1.22
C TRP A 124 6.55 6.00 -0.33
N ASN A 125 6.06 7.21 -0.06
CA ASN A 125 5.16 7.47 1.06
C ASN A 125 3.99 6.48 1.22
N ASP A 126 3.23 6.24 0.17
CA ASP A 126 2.05 5.37 0.19
C ASP A 126 2.42 3.90 0.39
N GLN A 127 3.31 3.34 -0.44
CA GLN A 127 3.72 1.94 -0.32
C GLN A 127 4.57 1.67 0.94
N ASP A 128 5.44 2.59 1.36
CA ASP A 128 6.21 2.43 2.61
C ASP A 128 5.28 2.37 3.82
N VAL A 129 4.30 3.29 3.92
CA VAL A 129 3.32 3.27 5.01
C VAL A 129 2.51 2.00 5.01
N MET A 130 2.03 1.54 3.85
CA MET A 130 1.23 0.32 3.76
C MET A 130 2.04 -0.90 4.16
N ASN A 131 3.26 -1.06 3.63
CA ASN A 131 4.13 -2.18 3.99
C ASN A 131 4.50 -2.17 5.48
N LEU A 132 4.71 -0.98 6.07
CA LEU A 132 5.04 -0.84 7.49
C LEU A 132 3.83 -1.15 8.37
N ALA A 133 2.64 -0.66 7.99
CA ALA A 133 1.41 -0.94 8.71
C ALA A 133 1.10 -2.44 8.70
N CYS A 134 1.23 -3.09 7.55
CA CYS A 134 0.93 -4.51 7.38
C CYS A 134 2.00 -5.45 7.97
N ALA A 135 3.21 -4.95 8.27
CA ALA A 135 4.26 -5.70 8.96
C ALA A 135 4.55 -7.11 8.39
N GLY A 136 4.48 -7.27 7.07
CA GLY A 136 4.70 -8.54 6.39
C GLY A 136 3.48 -9.45 6.23
N GLU A 137 2.31 -9.06 6.75
CA GLU A 137 1.01 -9.72 6.51
C GLU A 137 0.44 -9.30 5.15
N VAL A 138 1.24 -9.52 4.09
CA VAL A 138 0.91 -9.21 2.70
C VAL A 138 1.14 -10.42 1.79
N GLY A 139 0.34 -10.48 0.72
CA GLY A 139 0.43 -11.47 -0.34
C GLY A 139 1.08 -10.93 -1.61
N PHE A 140 1.45 -11.83 -2.51
CA PHE A 140 2.05 -11.47 -3.79
C PHE A 140 1.16 -11.86 -4.95
N LEU A 141 0.95 -10.89 -5.84
CA LEU A 141 0.39 -11.13 -7.16
C LEU A 141 1.49 -11.65 -8.10
N SER A 142 1.09 -12.47 -9.08
CA SER A 142 2.00 -12.98 -10.09
C SER A 142 2.55 -11.86 -10.98
N TYR A 143 3.82 -11.95 -11.37
CA TYR A 143 4.43 -11.04 -12.35
C TYR A 143 3.85 -11.13 -13.77
N ARG A 144 2.90 -12.06 -14.01
CA ARG A 144 2.15 -12.08 -15.26
C ARG A 144 1.23 -10.87 -15.42
N TYR A 145 0.91 -10.21 -14.32
CA TYR A 145 0.05 -9.03 -14.24
C TYR A 145 0.86 -7.74 -14.23
#